data_AF-A0A2W7RIA8-F1
#
_entry.id   AF-A0A2W7RIA8-F1
#
_cell.length_a   1.000
_cell.length_b   1.000
_cell.length_c   1.000
_cell.angle_alpha   90.00
_cell.angle_beta   90.00
_cell.angle_gamma   90.00
#
_symmetry.space_group_name_H-M   'P 1'
#
loop_
_entity.id
_entity.type
_entity.pdbx_description
1 polymer ?
#
loop_
_entity_poly.entity_id
_entity_poly.type
_entity_poly.pdbx_seq_one_letter_code
_entity_poly.pdbx_strand_id
1 'polypeptide(L)'
;MKKLSLTVFFALMAIVVIAQDAKKDQRIEEDATDAKAAFLKDDPDMSKFFSSSYGYIILPNVGKGGFGIGGAAGNGVAYQGGSKVGYAKMTQVTIGFQAGGQAYSEVVFFEDEEAFERFKNSKVEMSAQVSAVAAAEGASLNAKYVEGVAVFTLAKGGLMYEASVGGQQFKFREN
;
A
#
# COMPACT_ATOMS: atom_id res chain seq x y z
N MET A 1 37.21 -34.51 3.08
CA MET A 1 37.21 -33.22 3.82
C MET A 1 36.84 -32.00 2.98
N LYS A 2 37.12 -31.93 1.66
CA LYS A 2 36.79 -30.75 0.83
C LYS A 2 35.29 -30.50 0.58
N LYS A 3 34.44 -31.55 0.60
CA LYS A 3 32.99 -31.42 0.38
C LYS A 3 32.22 -30.87 1.60
N LEU A 4 32.78 -30.97 2.81
CA LEU A 4 32.14 -30.50 4.04
C LEU A 4 32.21 -28.97 4.18
N SER A 5 33.27 -28.34 3.66
CA SER A 5 33.45 -26.88 3.68
C SER A 5 32.49 -26.14 2.73
N LEU A 6 32.13 -26.77 1.60
CA LEU A 6 31.24 -26.15 0.60
C LEU A 6 29.77 -26.16 1.03
N THR A 7 29.32 -27.21 1.73
CA THR A 7 27.96 -27.31 2.27
C THR A 7 27.71 -26.34 3.42
N VAL A 8 28.72 -26.11 4.28
CA VAL A 8 28.63 -25.12 5.38
C VAL A 8 28.53 -23.70 4.83
N PHE A 9 29.20 -23.40 3.71
CA PHE A 9 29.13 -22.08 3.07
C PHE A 9 27.74 -21.80 2.46
N PHE A 10 27.12 -22.78 1.81
CA PHE A 10 25.74 -22.66 1.28
C PHE A 10 24.69 -22.54 2.39
N ALA A 11 24.84 -23.26 3.50
CA ALA A 11 23.94 -23.15 4.65
C ALA A 11 24.02 -21.77 5.31
N LEU A 12 25.21 -21.16 5.37
CA LEU A 12 25.39 -19.81 5.90
C LEU A 12 24.73 -18.73 5.02
N MET A 13 24.77 -18.90 3.69
CA MET A 13 24.12 -17.99 2.74
C MET A 13 22.59 -17.99 2.86
N ALA A 14 21.98 -19.16 3.10
CA ALA A 14 20.53 -19.27 3.26
C ALA A 14 20.03 -18.53 4.53
N ILE A 15 20.79 -18.54 5.62
CA ILE A 15 20.43 -17.85 6.88
C ILE A 15 20.46 -16.33 6.71
N VAL A 16 21.41 -15.80 5.93
CA VAL A 16 21.54 -14.35 5.71
C VAL A 16 20.37 -13.78 4.92
N VAL A 17 19.84 -14.51 3.93
CA VAL A 17 18.70 -14.05 3.11
C VAL A 17 17.42 -13.95 3.96
N ILE A 18 17.11 -14.98 4.75
CA ILE A 18 15.91 -15.00 5.61
C ILE A 18 15.94 -13.86 6.64
N ALA A 19 17.11 -13.54 7.19
CA ALA A 19 17.26 -12.46 8.16
C ALA A 19 17.07 -11.05 7.56
N GLN A 20 17.32 -10.87 6.27
CA GLN A 20 17.12 -9.57 5.59
C GLN A 20 15.65 -9.30 5.31
N ASP A 21 14.90 -10.32 4.86
CA ASP A 21 13.47 -10.18 4.60
C ASP A 21 12.69 -9.91 5.89
N ALA A 22 13.01 -10.63 6.98
CA ALA A 22 12.36 -10.41 8.28
C ALA A 22 12.57 -8.98 8.81
N LYS A 23 13.76 -8.40 8.66
CA LYS A 23 14.04 -7.00 9.07
C LYS A 23 13.29 -5.99 8.23
N LYS A 24 13.12 -6.26 6.93
CA LYS A 24 12.39 -5.39 6.01
C LYS A 24 10.89 -5.41 6.32
N ASP A 25 10.36 -6.60 6.60
CA ASP A 25 8.97 -6.81 6.98
C ASP A 25 8.65 -6.14 8.32
N GLN A 26 9.50 -6.31 9.33
CA GLN A 26 9.33 -5.61 10.60
C GLN A 26 9.28 -4.09 10.42
N ARG A 27 10.20 -3.53 9.63
CA ARG A 27 10.23 -2.08 9.36
C ARG A 27 8.96 -1.59 8.67
N ILE A 28 8.38 -2.40 7.76
CA ILE A 28 7.17 -1.97 7.05
C ILE A 28 5.93 -2.01 7.93
N GLU A 29 5.91 -2.90 8.93
CA GLU A 29 4.87 -2.93 9.97
C GLU A 29 4.96 -1.73 10.91
N GLU A 30 6.17 -1.36 11.31
CA GLU A 30 6.44 -0.14 12.10
C GLU A 30 5.99 1.10 11.31
N ASP A 31 6.44 1.23 10.06
CA ASP A 31 6.05 2.34 9.17
C ASP A 31 4.53 2.38 8.94
N ALA A 32 3.87 1.23 8.79
CA ALA A 32 2.41 1.15 8.63
C ALA A 32 1.65 1.59 9.89
N THR A 33 2.20 1.31 11.07
CA THR A 33 1.65 1.77 12.34
C THR A 33 1.74 3.30 12.45
N ASP A 34 2.89 3.87 12.10
CA ASP A 34 3.10 5.31 12.07
C ASP A 34 2.20 5.99 11.04
N ALA A 35 2.05 5.40 9.85
CA ALA A 35 1.14 5.91 8.83
C ALA A 35 -0.31 5.89 9.28
N LYS A 36 -0.76 4.82 9.96
CA LYS A 36 -2.11 4.77 10.57
C LYS A 36 -2.32 5.91 11.56
N ALA A 37 -1.34 6.14 12.43
CA ALA A 37 -1.41 7.24 13.40
C ALA A 37 -1.44 8.60 12.70
N ALA A 38 -0.68 8.78 11.62
CA ALA A 38 -0.70 10.01 10.83
C ALA A 38 -2.05 10.25 10.16
N PHE A 39 -2.65 9.22 9.54
CA PHE A 39 -4.00 9.30 8.96
C PHE A 39 -5.06 9.67 10.01
N LEU A 40 -5.04 9.04 11.18
CA LEU A 40 -5.99 9.34 12.26
C LEU A 40 -5.78 10.72 12.89
N LYS A 41 -4.54 11.23 12.85
CA LYS A 41 -4.23 12.59 13.30
C LYS A 41 -4.74 13.64 12.31
N ASP A 42 -4.62 13.36 11.02
CA ASP A 42 -5.07 14.22 9.92
C ASP A 42 -6.59 14.25 9.83
N ASP A 43 -7.23 13.08 9.91
CA ASP A 43 -8.69 12.91 9.90
C ASP A 43 -9.14 11.90 10.98
N PRO A 44 -9.54 12.39 12.17
CA PRO A 44 -10.00 11.54 13.26
C PRO A 44 -11.24 10.68 12.93
N ASP A 45 -12.08 11.11 11.99
CA ASP A 45 -13.28 10.38 11.58
C ASP A 45 -12.95 9.11 10.79
N MET A 46 -11.74 9.01 10.23
CA MET A 46 -11.25 7.81 9.55
C MET A 46 -11.12 6.60 10.49
N SER A 47 -11.14 6.81 11.81
CA SER A 47 -11.28 5.74 12.80
C SER A 47 -12.47 4.82 12.52
N LYS A 48 -13.57 5.37 11.97
CA LYS A 48 -14.74 4.60 11.55
C LYS A 48 -14.38 3.56 10.50
N PHE A 49 -13.69 3.96 9.43
CA PHE A 49 -13.24 3.06 8.37
C PHE A 49 -12.33 1.94 8.89
N PHE A 50 -11.36 2.27 9.73
CA PHE A 50 -10.49 1.26 10.35
C PHE A 50 -11.22 0.26 11.24
N SER A 51 -12.37 0.64 11.79
CA SER A 51 -13.17 -0.21 12.67
C SER A 51 -14.29 -0.98 11.96
N SER A 52 -14.81 -0.46 10.85
CA SER A 52 -15.99 -0.99 10.17
C SER A 52 -15.69 -1.71 8.86
N SER A 53 -14.53 -1.49 8.24
CA SER A 53 -14.16 -2.18 7.01
C SER A 53 -13.89 -3.66 7.27
N TYR A 54 -14.15 -4.51 6.28
CA TYR A 54 -13.81 -5.94 6.35
C TYR A 54 -12.29 -6.15 6.45
N GLY A 55 -11.55 -5.39 5.63
CA GLY A 55 -10.10 -5.36 5.65
C GLY A 55 -9.56 -4.02 5.16
N TYR A 56 -8.27 -3.82 5.31
CA TYR A 56 -7.59 -2.63 4.80
C TYR A 56 -6.10 -2.90 4.52
N ILE A 57 -5.51 -2.09 3.66
CA ILE A 57 -4.07 -2.09 3.39
C ILE A 57 -3.53 -0.72 3.75
N ILE A 58 -2.38 -0.68 4.42
CA ILE A 58 -1.63 0.55 4.65
C ILE A 58 -0.31 0.47 3.88
N LEU A 59 -0.11 1.39 2.94
CA LEU A 59 1.14 1.61 2.21
C LEU A 59 1.80 2.86 2.77
N PRO A 60 2.72 2.73 3.73
CA PRO A 60 3.25 3.88 4.44
C PRO A 60 4.17 4.76 3.57
N ASN A 61 4.75 4.18 2.51
CA ASN A 61 5.72 4.82 1.65
C ASN A 61 5.46 4.44 0.19
N VAL A 62 4.67 5.25 -0.50
CA VAL A 62 4.50 5.19 -1.94
C VAL A 62 5.36 6.27 -2.59
N GLY A 63 6.23 5.85 -3.50
CA GLY A 63 6.98 6.76 -4.36
C GLY A 63 6.32 6.86 -5.72
N LYS A 64 6.14 8.09 -6.20
CA LYS A 64 5.59 8.40 -7.51
C LYS A 64 6.50 9.36 -8.27
N GLY A 65 6.58 9.20 -9.57
CA GLY A 65 7.27 10.15 -10.44
C GLY A 65 6.99 9.93 -11.92
N GLY A 66 7.21 10.98 -12.70
CA GLY A 66 7.00 10.95 -14.14
C GLY A 66 7.27 12.28 -14.83
N PHE A 67 7.37 12.21 -16.17
CA PHE A 67 7.39 13.36 -17.07
C PHE A 67 6.57 12.99 -18.33
N GLY A 68 5.27 13.31 -18.32
CA GLY A 68 4.31 12.83 -19.33
C GLY A 68 3.82 11.39 -19.08
N ILE A 69 4.74 10.45 -18.95
CA ILE A 69 4.46 9.07 -18.51
C ILE A 69 5.11 8.91 -17.13
N GLY A 70 4.39 8.29 -16.21
CA GLY A 70 4.87 8.08 -14.85
C GLY A 70 4.34 6.80 -14.23
N GLY A 71 4.86 6.53 -13.05
CA GLY A 71 4.45 5.38 -12.27
C GLY A 71 4.59 5.63 -10.78
N ALA A 72 3.89 4.80 -10.02
CA ALA A 72 4.05 4.75 -8.58
C ALA A 72 4.32 3.31 -8.14
N ALA A 73 5.04 3.17 -7.03
CA ALA A 73 5.22 1.89 -6.38
C ALA A 73 5.32 2.05 -4.87
N GLY A 74 4.74 1.08 -4.16
CA GLY A 74 4.77 1.04 -2.71
C GLY A 74 4.67 -0.39 -2.21
N ASN A 75 5.14 -0.61 -0.99
CA ASN A 75 4.88 -1.84 -0.25
C ASN A 75 4.10 -1.44 1.02
N GLY A 76 3.33 -2.37 1.56
CA GLY A 76 2.48 -2.12 2.70
C GLY A 76 2.05 -3.41 3.40
N VAL A 77 1.20 -3.24 4.40
CA VAL A 77 0.70 -4.32 5.25
C VAL A 77 -0.82 -4.43 5.07
N ALA A 78 -1.30 -5.65 4.92
CA ALA A 78 -2.72 -5.97 4.79
C ALA A 78 -3.26 -6.48 6.13
N TYR A 79 -4.45 -6.00 6.48
CA TYR A 79 -5.15 -6.31 7.72
C TYR A 79 -6.58 -6.77 7.42
N GLN A 80 -7.06 -7.70 8.23
CA GLN A 80 -8.45 -8.17 8.24
C GLN A 80 -8.94 -8.17 9.69
N GLY A 81 -10.07 -7.51 9.97
CA GLY A 81 -10.56 -7.36 11.35
C GLY A 81 -9.53 -6.74 12.30
N GLY A 82 -8.64 -5.87 11.79
CA GLY A 82 -7.57 -5.22 12.56
C GLY A 82 -6.31 -6.08 12.81
N SER A 83 -6.33 -7.35 12.42
CA SER A 83 -5.16 -8.24 12.53
C SER A 83 -4.40 -8.31 11.22
N LYS A 84 -3.06 -8.33 11.28
CA LYS A 84 -2.21 -8.48 10.09
C LYS A 84 -2.44 -9.85 9.45
N VAL A 85 -2.66 -9.88 8.15
CA VAL A 85 -2.83 -11.11 7.36
C VAL A 85 -1.76 -11.28 6.27
N GLY A 86 -0.98 -10.25 5.99
CA GLY A 86 0.08 -10.32 5.00
C GLY A 86 0.59 -8.95 4.57
N TYR A 87 1.23 -8.93 3.42
CA TYR A 87 1.81 -7.75 2.80
C TYR A 87 1.17 -7.47 1.46
N ALA A 88 1.13 -6.20 1.10
CA ALA A 88 0.67 -5.73 -0.20
C ALA A 88 1.83 -5.06 -0.93
N LYS A 89 1.93 -5.32 -2.22
CA LYS A 89 2.74 -4.53 -3.14
C LYS A 89 1.84 -3.85 -4.14
N MET A 90 2.08 -2.57 -4.34
CA MET A 90 1.32 -1.73 -5.24
C MET A 90 2.21 -1.22 -6.36
N THR A 91 1.67 -1.24 -7.58
CA THR A 91 2.27 -0.61 -8.75
C THR A 91 1.19 0.17 -9.49
N GLN A 92 1.51 1.37 -9.94
CA GLN A 92 0.63 2.22 -10.73
C GLN A 92 1.33 2.65 -12.00
N VAL A 93 0.56 2.75 -13.09
CA VAL A 93 0.99 3.37 -14.35
C VAL A 93 0.05 4.52 -14.66
N THR A 94 0.63 5.66 -15.04
CA THR A 94 -0.10 6.90 -15.29
C THR A 94 0.37 7.54 -16.59
N ILE A 95 -0.58 8.13 -17.31
CA ILE A 95 -0.32 8.90 -18.54
C ILE A 95 -1.04 10.25 -18.38
N GLY A 96 -0.31 11.34 -18.60
CA GLY A 96 -0.88 12.68 -18.54
C GLY A 96 0.15 13.77 -18.28
N PHE A 97 -0.31 14.99 -18.06
CA PHE A 97 0.57 16.09 -17.70
C PHE A 97 1.03 15.86 -16.25
N GLN A 98 2.13 15.15 -16.09
CA GLN A 98 2.80 14.98 -14.80
C GLN A 98 4.27 15.36 -14.94
N ALA A 99 4.79 16.09 -13.96
CA ALA A 99 6.21 16.40 -13.88
C ALA A 99 6.61 16.48 -12.40
N GLY A 100 7.60 15.67 -12.04
CA GLY A 100 8.21 15.70 -10.71
C GLY A 100 8.20 14.34 -10.01
N GLY A 101 8.36 14.40 -8.70
CA GLY A 101 8.38 13.24 -7.82
C GLY A 101 7.71 13.56 -6.49
N GLN A 102 6.93 12.60 -6.00
CA GLN A 102 6.16 12.73 -4.77
C GLN A 102 6.26 11.45 -3.95
N ALA A 103 6.29 11.62 -2.64
CA ALA A 103 6.10 10.56 -1.66
C ALA A 103 4.80 10.79 -0.89
N TYR A 104 4.01 9.74 -0.71
CA TYR A 104 2.79 9.76 0.07
C TYR A 104 2.58 8.44 0.81
N SER A 105 1.72 8.46 1.83
CA SER A 105 1.12 7.25 2.41
C SER A 105 -0.24 7.03 1.78
N GLU A 106 -0.64 5.77 1.62
CA GLU A 106 -1.96 5.39 1.11
C GLU A 106 -2.61 4.38 2.06
N VAL A 107 -3.91 4.50 2.28
CA VAL A 107 -4.73 3.47 2.91
C VAL A 107 -5.88 3.11 2.00
N VAL A 108 -6.06 1.80 1.80
CA VAL A 108 -7.15 1.23 1.00
C VAL A 108 -8.04 0.42 1.91
N PHE A 109 -9.31 0.80 2.02
CA PHE A 109 -10.32 0.07 2.77
C PHE A 109 -11.16 -0.80 1.84
N PHE A 110 -11.51 -1.99 2.31
CA PHE A 110 -12.41 -2.93 1.64
C PHE A 110 -13.68 -3.07 2.46
N GLU A 111 -14.81 -2.78 1.84
CA GLU A 111 -16.12 -2.76 2.50
C GLU A 111 -16.53 -4.15 2.99
N ASP A 112 -16.36 -5.16 2.12
CA ASP A 112 -16.83 -6.51 2.32
C ASP A 112 -15.77 -7.57 1.97
N GLU A 113 -16.14 -8.83 2.23
CA GLU A 113 -15.30 -9.99 1.95
C GLU A 113 -15.00 -10.13 0.45
N GLU A 114 -15.96 -9.83 -0.42
CA GLU A 114 -15.78 -9.96 -1.86
C GLU A 114 -14.67 -9.03 -2.35
N ALA A 115 -14.72 -7.75 -1.95
CA ALA A 115 -13.71 -6.77 -2.30
C ALA A 115 -12.32 -7.14 -1.78
N PHE A 116 -12.24 -7.66 -0.55
CA PHE A 116 -10.98 -8.09 0.03
C PHE A 116 -10.40 -9.35 -0.63
N GLU A 117 -11.25 -10.31 -0.98
CA GLU A 117 -10.82 -11.52 -1.70
C GLU A 117 -10.42 -11.20 -3.13
N ARG A 118 -11.06 -10.26 -3.82
CA ARG A 118 -10.56 -9.76 -5.11
C ARG A 118 -9.12 -9.23 -4.97
N PHE A 119 -8.83 -8.49 -3.88
CA PHE A 119 -7.48 -8.01 -3.60
C PHE A 119 -6.50 -9.15 -3.36
N LYS A 120 -6.82 -10.09 -2.48
CA LYS A 120 -5.94 -11.24 -2.16
C LYS A 120 -5.63 -12.09 -3.38
N ASN A 121 -6.61 -12.27 -4.26
CA ASN A 121 -6.43 -12.98 -5.52
C ASN A 121 -5.68 -12.16 -6.59
N SER A 122 -5.16 -10.98 -6.25
CA SER A 122 -4.47 -10.05 -7.15
C SER A 122 -5.30 -9.66 -8.38
N LYS A 123 -6.63 -9.63 -8.23
CA LYS A 123 -7.59 -9.26 -9.28
C LYS A 123 -8.10 -7.83 -9.16
N VAL A 124 -7.55 -7.07 -8.22
CA VAL A 124 -7.90 -5.64 -8.05
C VAL A 124 -7.03 -4.81 -8.96
N GLU A 125 -7.64 -4.38 -10.07
CA GLU A 125 -7.26 -3.16 -10.77
C GLU A 125 -8.14 -2.02 -10.25
N MET A 126 -7.52 -1.06 -9.58
CA MET A 126 -8.19 0.16 -9.18
C MET A 126 -8.23 1.10 -10.39
N SER A 127 -9.43 1.46 -10.84
CA SER A 127 -9.61 2.47 -11.89
C SER A 127 -9.53 3.89 -11.31
N ALA A 128 -9.33 4.87 -12.19
CA ALA A 128 -9.26 6.28 -11.81
C ALA A 128 -10.51 6.80 -11.07
N GLN A 129 -11.69 6.17 -11.26
CA GLN A 129 -12.91 6.57 -10.56
C GLN A 129 -12.86 6.29 -9.05
N VAL A 130 -12.28 5.16 -8.65
CA VAL A 130 -12.19 4.79 -7.22
C VAL A 130 -11.20 5.69 -6.48
N SER A 131 -10.10 6.06 -7.14
CA SER A 131 -9.08 6.97 -6.59
C SER A 131 -9.59 8.40 -6.36
N ALA A 132 -10.67 8.82 -7.04
CA ALA A 132 -11.21 10.17 -6.93
C ALA A 132 -12.04 10.42 -5.66
N VAL A 133 -12.53 9.38 -4.99
CA VAL A 133 -13.54 9.52 -3.92
C VAL A 133 -12.97 9.94 -2.57
N ALA A 134 -11.65 9.84 -2.35
CA ALA A 134 -11.06 9.96 -1.01
C ALA A 134 -9.82 10.87 -0.92
N ALA A 135 -9.71 11.85 -1.82
CA ALA A 135 -8.56 12.75 -1.94
C ALA A 135 -8.73 14.16 -1.29
N ALA A 136 -9.71 14.39 -0.41
CA ALA A 136 -9.94 15.69 0.24
C ALA A 136 -9.72 15.64 1.77
N GLU A 137 -9.28 16.74 2.39
CA GLU A 137 -9.31 16.88 3.87
C GLU A 137 -10.76 16.71 4.37
N GLY A 138 -10.95 15.89 5.42
CA GLY A 138 -12.28 15.51 5.89
C GLY A 138 -13.08 14.66 4.90
N ALA A 139 -12.43 14.09 3.86
CA ALA A 139 -13.08 13.21 2.90
C ALA A 139 -13.73 12.01 3.57
N SER A 140 -13.22 11.52 4.71
CA SER A 140 -13.77 10.33 5.35
C SER A 140 -15.25 10.49 5.72
N LEU A 141 -15.70 11.71 6.06
CA LEU A 141 -17.10 11.97 6.40
C LEU A 141 -18.08 11.74 5.24
N ASN A 142 -17.63 11.94 4.00
CA ASN A 142 -18.46 11.80 2.80
C ASN A 142 -17.96 10.70 1.85
N ALA A 143 -16.89 10.01 2.21
CA ALA A 143 -16.27 8.98 1.39
C ALA A 143 -17.24 7.81 1.25
N LYS A 144 -17.46 7.41 0.00
CA LYS A 144 -18.23 6.23 -0.35
C LYS A 144 -17.28 5.16 -0.87
N TYR A 145 -17.62 3.91 -0.59
CA TYR A 145 -17.01 2.81 -1.31
C TYR A 145 -17.49 2.84 -2.76
N VAL A 146 -16.55 2.68 -3.69
CA VAL A 146 -16.83 2.42 -5.10
C VAL A 146 -16.38 1.00 -5.37
N GLU A 147 -17.32 0.15 -5.80
CA GLU A 147 -17.07 -1.29 -5.96
C GLU A 147 -16.51 -1.94 -4.68
N GLY A 148 -16.96 -1.49 -3.51
CA GLY A 148 -16.49 -2.00 -2.21
C GLY A 148 -15.09 -1.52 -1.81
N VAL A 149 -14.54 -0.49 -2.46
CA VAL A 149 -13.20 0.03 -2.16
C VAL A 149 -13.20 1.54 -1.92
N ALA A 150 -12.44 2.01 -0.92
CA ALA A 150 -12.20 3.43 -0.63
C ALA A 150 -10.70 3.67 -0.41
N VAL A 151 -10.15 4.75 -0.97
CA VAL A 151 -8.69 4.98 -1.05
C VAL A 151 -8.30 6.38 -0.60
N PHE A 152 -7.60 6.48 0.53
CA PHE A 152 -7.14 7.76 1.06
C PHE A 152 -5.63 7.88 0.92
N THR A 153 -5.15 9.09 0.67
CA THR A 153 -3.71 9.37 0.57
C THR A 153 -3.32 10.54 1.46
N LEU A 154 -2.12 10.49 2.02
CA LEU A 154 -1.54 11.55 2.84
C LEU A 154 -0.16 11.91 2.28
N ALA A 155 0.00 13.16 1.84
CA ALA A 155 1.26 13.63 1.28
C ALA A 155 2.38 13.62 2.34
N LYS A 156 3.55 13.06 2.00
CA LYS A 156 4.75 13.09 2.86
C LYS A 156 5.77 14.10 2.39
N GLY A 157 5.84 14.35 1.08
CA GLY A 157 6.73 15.35 0.52
C GLY A 157 6.93 15.19 -1.00
N GLY A 158 7.71 16.10 -1.55
CA GLY A 158 7.89 16.24 -3.00
C GLY A 158 6.94 17.27 -3.60
N LEU A 159 7.20 17.63 -4.85
CA LEU A 159 6.40 18.56 -5.64
C LEU A 159 6.04 17.84 -6.93
N MET A 160 4.74 17.69 -7.19
CA MET A 160 4.25 17.08 -8.41
C MET A 160 3.09 17.90 -8.95
N TYR A 161 3.28 18.43 -10.15
CA TYR A 161 2.18 18.99 -10.93
C TYR A 161 1.60 17.85 -11.74
N GLU A 162 0.34 17.53 -11.52
CA GLU A 162 -0.30 16.38 -12.14
C GLU A 162 -1.73 16.67 -12.59
N ALA A 163 -2.02 16.28 -13.83
CA ALA A 163 -3.34 15.90 -14.32
C ALA A 163 -3.14 14.62 -15.15
N SER A 164 -3.37 13.46 -14.55
CA SER A 164 -3.15 12.16 -15.19
C SER A 164 -4.31 11.20 -14.96
N VAL A 165 -4.39 10.20 -15.84
CA VAL A 165 -5.26 9.04 -15.68
C VAL A 165 -4.35 7.83 -15.55
N GLY A 166 -4.70 6.94 -14.62
CA GLY A 166 -3.94 5.73 -14.40
C GLY A 166 -4.76 4.63 -13.74
N GLY A 167 -4.21 3.44 -13.84
CA GLY A 167 -4.69 2.26 -13.12
C GLY A 167 -3.64 1.82 -12.11
N GLN A 168 -4.10 1.23 -11.03
CA GLN A 168 -3.26 0.72 -9.95
C GLN A 168 -3.54 -0.75 -9.73
N GLN A 169 -2.49 -1.54 -9.60
CA GLN A 169 -2.55 -2.97 -9.36
C GLN A 169 -1.96 -3.31 -8.00
N PHE A 170 -2.56 -4.30 -7.36
CA PHE A 170 -2.09 -4.85 -6.09
C PHE A 170 -1.68 -6.31 -6.23
N LYS A 171 -0.61 -6.67 -5.53
CA LYS A 171 -0.17 -8.05 -5.33
C LYS A 171 -0.12 -8.34 -3.85
N PHE A 172 -0.82 -9.39 -3.44
CA PHE A 172 -0.83 -9.86 -2.07
C PHE A 172 0.26 -10.91 -1.85
N ARG A 173 0.90 -10.87 -0.69
CA ARG A 173 1.80 -11.90 -0.18
C ARG A 173 1.36 -12.26 1.23
N GLU A 174 1.06 -13.53 1.45
CA GLU A 174 0.69 -14.07 2.76
C GLU A 174 1.85 -13.96 3.76
N ASN A 175 1.51 -13.80 5.05
CA ASN A 175 2.47 -13.68 6.14
C ASN A 175 3.13 -15.02 6.50
#